data_AF-A0A0F4YDW5-F1
#
_entry.id   AF-A0A0F4YDW5-F1
#
_cell.length_a   1.000
_cell.length_b   1.000
_cell.length_c   1.000
_cell.angle_alpha   90.00
_cell.angle_beta   90.00
_cell.angle_gamma   90.00
#
_symmetry.space_group_name_H-M   'P 1'
#
loop_
_entity.id
_entity.type
_entity.pdbx_description
1 polymer ?
#
loop_
_entity_poly.entity_id
_entity_poly.type
_entity_poly.pdbx_seq_one_letter_code
_entity_poly.pdbx_strand_id
1 'polypeptide(L)'
;IAPELKNLIEKAGFEDVTEKVYLVPLGPWPKDQKLKELGKWVFVSTQEAVEAYGLRLYTQVLGWSPNPARIHFALVKAQLGDPSIHAYTKLYVVYGRKPSPKHTA
;
A
#
# COMPACT_ATOMS: atom_id res chain seq x y z
N ILE A 1 10.19 0.65 6.90
CA ILE A 1 10.56 -0.67 6.31
C ILE A 1 10.67 -0.59 4.79
N ALA A 2 9.65 -0.11 4.05
CA ALA A 2 9.64 -0.20 2.58
C ALA A 2 10.92 0.31 1.85
N PRO A 3 11.51 1.48 2.20
CA PRO A 3 12.74 1.95 1.55
C PRO A 3 14.00 1.09 1.84
N GLU A 4 13.95 0.27 2.90
CA GLU A 4 15.07 -0.59 3.30
C GLU A 4 14.98 -2.01 2.71
N LEU A 5 13.89 -2.33 2.00
CA LEU A 5 13.64 -3.70 1.52
C LEU A 5 14.75 -4.22 0.61
N LYS A 6 15.32 -3.37 -0.25
CA LYS A 6 16.46 -3.73 -1.09
C LYS A 6 17.66 -4.15 -0.26
N ASN A 7 18.07 -3.32 0.70
CA ASN A 7 19.19 -3.59 1.60
C ASN A 7 18.96 -4.89 2.38
N LEU A 8 17.73 -5.15 2.82
CA LEU A 8 17.38 -6.37 3.55
C LEU A 8 17.49 -7.62 2.67
N ILE A 9 17.06 -7.55 1.42
CA ILE A 9 17.14 -8.68 0.47
C ILE A 9 18.60 -8.96 0.09
N GLU A 10 19.41 -7.93 -0.13
CA GLU A 10 20.86 -8.07 -0.37
C GLU A 10 21.56 -8.69 0.84
N LYS A 11 21.27 -8.21 2.06
CA LYS A 11 21.82 -8.78 3.31
C LYS A 11 21.38 -10.23 3.56
N ALA A 12 20.21 -10.63 3.05
CA ALA A 12 19.76 -12.01 3.09
C ALA A 12 20.50 -12.91 2.09
N GLY A 13 21.41 -12.36 1.28
CA GLY A 13 22.27 -13.11 0.36
C GLY A 13 21.66 -13.31 -1.02
N PHE A 14 20.61 -12.58 -1.40
CA PHE A 14 20.12 -12.59 -2.78
C PHE A 14 21.05 -11.78 -3.69
N GLU A 15 21.17 -12.24 -4.93
CA GLU A 15 21.96 -11.61 -6.00
C GLU A 15 21.03 -10.89 -7.00
N ASP A 16 21.60 -10.02 -7.84
CA ASP A 16 20.87 -9.31 -8.91
C ASP A 16 19.60 -8.57 -8.41
N VAL A 17 19.68 -7.96 -7.22
CA VAL A 17 18.53 -7.36 -6.55
C VAL A 17 18.07 -6.09 -7.26
N THR A 18 16.81 -6.09 -7.69
CA THR A 18 16.15 -4.96 -8.35
C THR A 18 15.09 -4.37 -7.43
N GLU A 19 15.06 -3.04 -7.35
CA GLU A 19 13.97 -2.28 -6.73
C GLU A 19 13.23 -1.48 -7.81
N LYS A 20 11.90 -1.56 -7.78
CA LYS A 20 11.01 -0.69 -8.55
C LYS A 20 10.02 -0.03 -7.62
N VAL A 21 9.96 1.30 -7.69
CA VAL A 21 9.00 2.08 -6.92
C VAL A 21 7.93 2.63 -7.85
N TYR A 22 6.69 2.25 -7.61
CA TYR A 22 5.53 2.69 -8.38
C TYR A 22 4.70 3.68 -7.59
N LEU A 23 4.26 4.75 -8.24
CA LEU A 23 3.20 5.60 -7.71
C LEU A 23 1.86 4.93 -8.01
N VAL A 24 1.14 4.56 -6.96
CA VAL A 24 -0.18 3.94 -7.06
C VAL A 24 -1.22 4.96 -6.63
N PRO A 25 -2.03 5.48 -7.58
CA PRO A 25 -3.06 6.46 -7.27
C PRO A 25 -4.19 5.80 -6.48
N LEU A 26 -4.81 6.58 -5.60
CA LEU A 26 -5.98 6.21 -4.84
C LEU A 26 -7.15 7.06 -5.35
N GLY A 27 -7.76 6.62 -6.44
CA GLY A 27 -8.81 7.34 -7.15
C GLY A 27 -8.48 7.65 -8.62
N PRO A 28 -9.49 8.02 -9.43
CA PRO A 28 -9.37 8.18 -10.89
C PRO A 28 -8.89 9.57 -11.35
N TRP A 29 -8.09 10.26 -10.54
CA TRP A 29 -7.56 11.60 -10.85
C TRP A 29 -6.41 11.64 -11.88
N PRO A 30 -5.58 10.59 -12.11
CA PRO A 30 -4.51 10.67 -13.09
C PRO A 30 -5.01 10.90 -14.51
N LYS A 31 -4.23 11.62 -15.33
CA LYS A 31 -4.52 11.80 -16.77
C LYS A 31 -4.20 10.54 -17.58
N ASP A 32 -3.16 9.82 -17.20
CA ASP A 32 -2.79 8.54 -17.83
C ASP A 32 -3.91 7.50 -17.65
N GLN A 33 -4.31 6.86 -18.75
CA GLN A 33 -5.48 5.97 -18.76
C GLN A 33 -5.24 4.70 -17.92
N LYS A 34 -4.02 4.17 -17.93
CA LYS A 34 -3.68 2.95 -17.18
C LYS A 34 -3.65 3.24 -15.68
N LEU A 35 -3.05 4.35 -15.27
CA LEU A 35 -3.04 4.79 -13.87
C LEU A 35 -4.43 5.17 -13.37
N LYS A 36 -5.24 5.79 -14.22
CA LYS A 36 -6.64 6.09 -13.90
C LYS A 36 -7.43 4.82 -13.60
N GLU A 37 -7.30 3.81 -14.45
CA GLU A 37 -7.97 2.52 -14.25
C GLU A 37 -7.48 1.82 -12.99
N LEU A 38 -6.16 1.75 -12.78
CA LEU A 38 -5.57 1.25 -11.53
C LEU A 38 -6.14 1.97 -10.30
N GLY A 39 -6.24 3.30 -10.36
CA GLY A 39 -6.74 4.13 -9.26
C GLY A 39 -8.19 3.85 -8.89
N LYS A 40 -9.04 3.45 -9.84
CA LYS A 40 -10.43 3.03 -9.56
C LYS A 40 -10.46 1.75 -8.73
N TRP A 41 -9.67 0.74 -9.12
CA TRP A 41 -9.61 -0.53 -8.40
C TRP A 41 -9.03 -0.35 -7.00
N VAL A 42 -7.97 0.44 -6.87
CA VAL A 42 -7.37 0.77 -5.57
C VAL A 42 -8.34 1.54 -4.69
N PHE A 43 -9.12 2.46 -5.25
CA PHE A 43 -10.16 3.20 -4.52
C PHE A 43 -11.20 2.24 -3.92
N VAL A 44 -11.78 1.34 -4.73
CA VAL A 44 -12.76 0.36 -4.25
C VAL A 44 -12.18 -0.50 -3.13
N SER A 45 -10.98 -1.06 -3.33
CA SER A 45 -10.31 -1.87 -2.30
C SER A 45 -10.06 -1.08 -1.02
N THR A 46 -9.67 0.19 -1.13
CA THR A 46 -9.42 1.05 0.04
C THR A 46 -10.71 1.34 0.81
N GLN A 47 -11.83 1.59 0.12
CA GLN A 47 -13.13 1.85 0.75
C GLN A 47 -13.58 0.69 1.65
N GLU A 48 -13.31 -0.55 1.25
CA GLU A 48 -13.58 -1.75 2.06
C GLU A 48 -12.57 -1.90 3.21
N ALA A 49 -11.30 -1.58 2.94
CA ALA A 49 -10.20 -1.70 3.87
C ALA A 49 -10.29 -0.78 5.11
N VAL A 50 -10.85 0.43 4.98
CA VAL A 50 -10.85 1.44 6.08
C VAL A 50 -11.36 0.87 7.41
N GLU A 51 -12.53 0.25 7.42
CA GLU A 51 -13.07 -0.31 8.67
C GLU A 51 -12.40 -1.64 9.03
N ALA A 52 -12.09 -2.48 8.04
CA ALA A 52 -11.48 -3.79 8.24
C ALA A 52 -10.13 -3.69 8.98
N TYR A 53 -9.29 -2.71 8.62
CA TYR A 53 -8.03 -2.42 9.33
C TYR A 53 -8.24 -1.52 10.55
N GLY A 54 -9.16 -0.55 10.45
CA GLY A 54 -9.32 0.51 11.44
C GLY A 54 -10.01 0.07 12.72
N LEU A 55 -11.03 -0.80 12.65
CA LEU A 55 -11.94 -1.03 13.79
C LEU A 55 -11.22 -1.58 15.02
N ARG A 56 -10.35 -2.60 14.84
CA ARG A 56 -9.56 -3.16 15.94
C ARG A 56 -8.60 -2.13 16.51
N LEU A 57 -7.89 -1.40 15.64
CA LEU A 57 -6.95 -0.37 16.06
C LEU A 57 -7.65 0.70 16.92
N TYR A 58 -8.79 1.21 16.45
CA TYR A 58 -9.54 2.25 17.15
C TYR A 58 -10.11 1.75 18.48
N THR A 59 -10.68 0.55 18.52
CA THR A 59 -11.41 0.08 19.70
C THR A 59 -10.52 -0.56 20.76
N GLN A 60 -9.52 -1.35 20.36
CA GLN A 60 -8.68 -2.11 21.29
C GLN A 60 -7.38 -1.42 21.65
N VAL A 61 -6.83 -0.59 20.75
CA VAL A 61 -5.56 0.11 20.97
C VAL A 61 -5.79 1.55 21.38
N LEU A 62 -6.66 2.27 20.65
CA LEU A 62 -6.94 3.69 20.92
C LEU A 62 -8.09 3.91 21.92
N GLY A 63 -8.81 2.85 22.32
CA GLY A 63 -9.86 2.90 23.33
C GLY A 63 -11.15 3.62 22.91
N TRP A 64 -11.37 3.84 21.61
CA TRP A 64 -12.60 4.44 21.10
C TRP A 64 -13.77 3.48 21.23
N SER A 65 -14.96 4.01 21.48
CA SER A 65 -16.17 3.20 21.32
C SER A 65 -16.45 2.93 19.83
N PRO A 66 -17.07 1.79 19.47
CA PRO A 66 -17.25 1.40 18.06
C PRO A 66 -18.05 2.41 17.22
N ASN A 67 -19.05 3.07 17.80
CA ASN A 67 -19.93 3.97 17.06
C ASN A 67 -19.21 5.26 16.58
N PRO A 68 -18.51 6.03 17.45
CA PRO A 68 -17.65 7.12 17.01
C PRO A 68 -16.58 6.71 16.00
N ALA A 69 -15.98 5.52 16.15
CA ALA A 69 -15.00 5.01 15.20
C ALA A 69 -15.61 4.82 13.80
N ARG A 70 -16.80 4.22 13.70
CA ARG A 70 -17.51 4.06 12.42
C ARG A 70 -17.94 5.37 11.78
N ILE A 71 -18.35 6.35 12.58
CA ILE A 71 -18.63 7.71 12.07
C ILE A 71 -17.36 8.31 11.48
N HIS A 72 -16.23 8.18 12.18
CA HIS A 72 -14.94 8.64 11.66
C HIS A 72 -14.54 7.92 10.38
N PHE A 73 -14.73 6.59 10.29
CA PHE A 73 -14.48 5.84 9.06
C PHE A 73 -15.35 6.30 7.89
N ALA A 74 -16.61 6.67 8.13
CA ALA A 74 -17.45 7.25 7.09
C ALA A 74 -16.90 8.58 6.57
N LEU A 75 -16.35 9.44 7.44
CA LEU A 75 -15.70 10.70 7.05
C LEU A 75 -14.43 10.45 6.23
N VAL A 76 -13.60 9.49 6.64
CA VAL A 76 -12.40 9.09 5.89
C VAL A 76 -12.78 8.60 4.50
N LYS A 77 -13.79 7.73 4.40
CA LYS A 77 -14.31 7.21 3.12
C LYS A 77 -14.80 8.33 2.20
N ALA A 78 -15.49 9.33 2.75
CA ALA A 78 -15.93 10.50 2.01
C ALA A 78 -14.76 11.32 1.47
N GLN A 79 -13.73 11.58 2.31
CA GLN A 79 -12.54 12.32 1.89
C GLN A 79 -11.73 11.57 0.82
N LEU A 80 -11.61 10.25 0.93
CA LEU A 80 -10.95 9.45 -0.11
C LEU A 80 -11.65 9.55 -1.47
N GLY A 81 -12.96 9.88 -1.47
CA GLY A 81 -13.75 10.09 -2.69
C GLY A 81 -13.73 11.52 -3.22
N ASP A 82 -13.11 12.47 -2.50
CA ASP A 82 -13.02 13.86 -2.93
C ASP A 82 -12.08 13.99 -4.15
N PRO A 83 -12.59 14.41 -5.33
CA PRO A 83 -11.78 14.50 -6.54
C PRO A 83 -10.72 15.60 -6.49
N SER A 84 -10.79 16.54 -5.53
CA SER A 84 -9.75 17.55 -5.31
C SER A 84 -8.52 16.98 -4.59
N ILE A 85 -8.65 15.81 -3.96
CA ILE A 85 -7.57 15.13 -3.24
C ILE A 85 -6.91 14.12 -4.17
N HIS A 86 -5.69 14.41 -4.60
CA HIS A 86 -4.88 13.49 -5.42
C HIS A 86 -4.09 12.52 -4.54
N ALA A 87 -4.80 11.70 -3.76
CA ALA A 87 -4.18 10.71 -2.88
C ALA A 87 -3.43 9.63 -3.68
N TYR A 88 -2.27 9.21 -3.17
CA TYR A 88 -1.47 8.13 -3.73
C TYR A 88 -0.63 7.43 -2.66
N THR A 89 -0.18 6.22 -2.97
CA THR A 89 0.83 5.50 -2.19
C THR A 89 2.03 5.11 -3.06
N LYS A 90 3.15 4.78 -2.43
CA LYS A 90 4.34 4.23 -3.09
C LYS A 90 4.36 2.72 -2.89
N LEU A 91 4.25 1.97 -3.97
CA LEU A 91 4.44 0.53 -3.96
C LEU A 91 5.90 0.21 -4.28
N TYR A 92 6.61 -0.36 -3.31
CA TYR A 92 7.97 -0.86 -3.47
C TYR A 92 7.90 -2.34 -3.86
N VAL A 93 8.36 -2.65 -5.07
CA VAL A 93 8.51 -4.02 -5.57
C VAL A 93 10.00 -4.31 -5.60
N VAL A 94 10.45 -5.17 -4.69
CA VAL A 94 11.85 -5.59 -4.58
C VAL A 94 11.94 -7.09 -4.80
N TYR A 95 12.81 -7.51 -5.71
CA TYR A 95 13.02 -8.91 -6.02
C TYR A 95 14.50 -9.14 -6.36
N GLY A 96 14.99 -10.35 -6.09
CA GLY A 96 16.36 -10.76 -6.38
C GLY A 96 16.41 -12.26 -6.66
N ARG A 97 17.52 -12.72 -7.21
CA ARG A 97 17.77 -14.13 -7.51
C ARG A 97 18.47 -14.80 -6.34
N LYS A 98 18.02 -16.00 -5.96
CA LYS A 98 18.76 -16.81 -4.99
C LYS A 98 20.12 -17.25 -5.59
N PRO A 99 21.22 -17.22 -4.84
CA PRO A 99 22.50 -17.73 -5.33
C PRO A 99 22.39 -19.19 -5.77
N SER A 100 22.99 -19.54 -6.91
CA SER A 100 23.13 -20.94 -7.30
C SER A 100 24.08 -21.65 -6.33
N PRO A 101 23.83 -22.92 -5.97
CA PRO A 101 24.80 -23.70 -5.23
C PRO A 101 26.13 -23.68 -6.00
N LYS A 102 27.22 -23.32 -5.33
CA LYS A 102 28.55 -23.41 -5.94
C LYS A 102 28.79 -24.90 -6.24
N HIS A 103 28.79 -25.26 -7.52
CA HIS A 103 29.23 -26.58 -7.94
C HIS A 103 30.75 -26.60 -7.76
N THR A 104 31.21 -27.09 -6.61
CA THR A 104 32.62 -27.41 -6.41
C THR A 104 32.92 -28.61 -7.29
N ALA A 105 33.67 -28.38 -8.36
CA ALA A 105 34.34 -29.43 -9.12
C ALA A 105 35.39 -30.15 -8.27
#